data_AF-A0A1G2YRS3-F1
#
_entry.id   AF-A0A1G2YRS3-F1
#
_cell.length_a   1.000
_cell.length_b   1.000
_cell.length_c   1.000
_cell.angle_alpha   90.00
_cell.angle_beta   90.00
_cell.angle_gamma   90.00
#
_symmetry.space_group_name_H-M   'P 1'
#
loop_
_entity.id
_entity.type
_entity.pdbx_description
1 polymer ?
#
loop_
_entity_poly.entity_id
_entity_poly.type
_entity_poly.pdbx_seq_one_letter_code
_entity_poly.pdbx_strand_id
1 'polypeptide(L)'
;MTLEEITSLEYEWMSKHPYGAFTYPEKLDALCEQMGIYDAWRMIFREYVSLVRQGNLEALKRALFLLWYECSEPNELSGIKELDRQLVKEVLGITNDMVKRGVIDIELKWMIPFYYHIADFYLDRFDGFDELKKISKENKNLYETECPKSSFENRGQLGEYWDGIQINIKTWGPEGPPPPPPGWTSRKRLEDLGTQ
;
A
#
# COMPACT_ATOMS: atom_id res chain seq x y z
N MET A 1 17.90 -1.61 10.48
CA MET A 1 18.35 -2.29 9.24
C MET A 1 18.56 -1.27 8.13
N THR A 2 19.33 -1.61 7.10
CA THR A 2 19.44 -0.82 5.86
C THR A 2 18.24 -1.08 4.94
N LEU A 3 18.03 -0.24 3.91
CA LEU A 3 16.97 -0.49 2.93
C LEU A 3 17.15 -1.83 2.20
N GLU A 4 18.38 -2.23 1.89
CA GLU A 4 18.69 -3.47 1.20
C GLU A 4 18.35 -4.70 2.06
N GLU A 5 18.68 -4.63 3.36
CA GLU A 5 18.32 -5.67 4.33
C GLU A 5 16.80 -5.81 4.46
N ILE A 6 16.07 -4.68 4.56
CA ILE A 6 14.60 -4.71 4.63
C ILE A 6 14.00 -5.25 3.34
N THR A 7 14.54 -4.85 2.17
CA THR A 7 14.09 -5.37 0.87
C THR A 7 14.28 -6.89 0.77
N SER A 8 15.43 -7.38 1.24
CA SER A 8 15.72 -8.81 1.26
C SER A 8 14.74 -9.57 2.16
N LEU A 9 14.39 -8.99 3.31
CA LEU A 9 13.39 -9.56 4.22
C LEU A 9 11.99 -9.57 3.59
N GLU A 10 11.59 -8.52 2.87
CA GLU A 10 10.32 -8.53 2.12
C GLU A 10 10.27 -9.70 1.15
N TYR A 11 11.29 -9.88 0.32
CA TYR A 11 11.34 -10.98 -0.64
C TYR A 11 11.32 -12.35 0.04
N GLU A 12 12.05 -12.49 1.15
CA GLU A 12 12.01 -13.72 1.95
C GLU A 12 10.58 -14.03 2.40
N TRP A 13 9.89 -13.08 3.01
CA TRP A 13 8.55 -13.29 3.56
C TRP A 13 7.46 -13.40 2.49
N MET A 14 7.61 -12.70 1.37
CA MET A 14 6.78 -12.90 0.18
C MET A 14 6.92 -14.32 -0.38
N SER A 15 8.15 -14.85 -0.46
CA SER A 15 8.38 -16.22 -0.96
C SER A 15 7.79 -17.31 -0.05
N LYS A 16 7.65 -17.01 1.24
CA LYS A 16 7.02 -17.88 2.25
C LYS A 16 5.50 -17.74 2.29
N HIS A 17 4.93 -16.77 1.58
CA HIS A 17 3.50 -16.50 1.64
C HIS A 17 2.69 -17.69 1.06
N PRO A 18 1.71 -18.24 1.79
CA PRO A 18 1.05 -19.49 1.41
C PRO A 18 0.07 -19.39 0.22
N TYR A 19 -0.18 -18.17 -0.29
CA TYR A 19 -1.18 -17.91 -1.34
C TYR A 19 -1.03 -18.79 -2.58
N GLY A 20 0.19 -19.02 -3.09
CA GLY A 20 0.41 -19.82 -4.29
C GLY A 20 0.21 -21.34 -4.12
N ALA A 21 0.15 -21.83 -2.87
CA ALA A 21 0.09 -23.24 -2.55
C ALA A 21 -1.30 -23.70 -2.07
N PHE A 22 -2.25 -22.79 -1.87
CA PHE A 22 -3.50 -23.07 -1.17
C PHE A 22 -4.73 -23.07 -2.08
N THR A 23 -5.53 -24.13 -1.96
CA THR A 23 -6.81 -24.32 -2.66
C THR A 23 -8.03 -23.95 -1.81
N TYR A 24 -7.81 -23.53 -0.56
CA TYR A 24 -8.85 -23.26 0.45
C TYR A 24 -8.65 -21.87 1.09
N PRO A 25 -9.25 -20.82 0.52
CA PRO A 25 -9.10 -19.44 1.00
C PRO A 25 -9.47 -19.26 2.49
N GLU A 26 -10.39 -20.07 3.00
CA GLU A 26 -10.93 -19.94 4.36
C GLU A 26 -9.93 -20.27 5.48
N LYS A 27 -8.78 -20.88 5.16
CA LYS A 27 -7.71 -21.18 6.14
C LYS A 27 -6.49 -20.28 5.99
N LEU A 28 -6.49 -19.39 5.01
CA LEU A 28 -5.30 -18.64 4.64
C LEU A 28 -4.89 -17.66 5.74
N ASP A 29 -5.84 -16.93 6.35
CA ASP A 29 -5.56 -16.01 7.48
C ASP A 29 -4.93 -16.73 8.67
N ALA A 30 -5.51 -17.85 9.11
CA ALA A 30 -4.99 -18.65 10.21
C ALA A 30 -3.59 -19.22 9.93
N LEU A 31 -3.32 -19.57 8.67
CA LEU A 31 -2.00 -20.05 8.26
C LEU A 31 -0.96 -18.92 8.23
N CYS A 32 -1.32 -17.73 7.74
CA CYS A 32 -0.46 -16.56 7.79
C CYS A 32 -0.10 -16.18 9.24
N GLU A 33 -1.07 -16.27 10.16
CA GLU A 33 -0.83 -16.10 11.60
C GLU A 33 0.12 -17.17 12.15
N GLN A 34 -0.15 -18.46 11.88
CA GLN A 34 0.67 -19.58 12.36
C GLN A 34 2.12 -19.52 11.83
N MET A 35 2.30 -19.07 10.59
CA MET A 35 3.62 -18.94 9.95
C MET A 35 4.36 -17.66 10.37
N GLY A 36 3.74 -16.77 11.14
CA GLY A 36 4.32 -15.50 11.59
C GLY A 36 4.46 -14.47 10.47
N ILE A 37 3.70 -14.61 9.37
CA ILE A 37 3.73 -13.67 8.23
C ILE A 37 3.36 -12.27 8.71
N TYR A 38 2.30 -12.14 9.50
CA TYR A 38 1.84 -10.85 10.00
C TYR A 38 2.86 -10.18 10.94
N ASP A 39 3.49 -10.96 11.82
CA ASP A 39 4.54 -10.44 12.70
C ASP A 39 5.77 -9.96 11.92
N ALA A 40 6.15 -10.68 10.86
CA ALA A 40 7.23 -10.29 9.99
C ALA A 40 6.95 -8.94 9.30
N TRP A 41 5.75 -8.76 8.75
CA TRP A 41 5.37 -7.51 8.09
C TRP A 41 5.25 -6.33 9.07
N ARG A 42 4.75 -6.57 10.30
CA ARG A 42 4.79 -5.56 11.36
C ARG A 42 6.22 -5.15 11.72
N MET A 43 7.16 -6.09 11.74
CA MET A 43 8.59 -5.81 11.98
C MET A 43 9.20 -5.02 10.81
N ILE A 44 8.96 -5.43 9.57
CA ILE A 44 9.40 -4.72 8.36
C ILE A 44 8.92 -3.27 8.38
N PHE A 45 7.63 -3.05 8.69
CA PHE A 45 7.07 -1.71 8.81
C PHE A 45 7.77 -0.87 9.90
N ARG A 46 8.06 -1.46 11.07
CA ARG A 46 8.81 -0.77 12.14
C ARG A 46 10.20 -0.34 11.68
N GLU A 47 10.91 -1.20 10.95
CA GLU A 47 12.23 -0.89 10.40
C GLU A 47 12.16 0.22 9.35
N TYR A 48 11.11 0.24 8.52
CA TYR A 48 10.85 1.37 7.63
C TYR A 48 10.66 2.67 8.39
N VAL A 49 9.81 2.69 9.42
CA VAL A 49 9.59 3.90 10.24
C VAL A 49 10.88 4.35 10.95
N SER A 50 11.74 3.42 11.38
CA SER A 50 13.06 3.74 11.92
C SER A 50 13.93 4.51 10.93
N LEU A 51 13.92 4.13 9.64
CA LEU A 51 14.63 4.85 8.59
C LEU A 51 13.95 6.17 8.20
N VAL A 52 12.61 6.23 8.23
CA VAL A 52 11.85 7.48 8.02
C VAL A 52 12.24 8.55 9.04
N ARG A 53 12.40 8.16 10.32
CA ARG A 53 12.87 9.06 11.39
C ARG A 53 14.26 9.64 11.12
N GLN A 54 15.08 8.93 10.34
CA GLN A 54 16.41 9.37 9.91
C GLN A 54 16.37 10.23 8.63
N GLY A 55 15.18 10.55 8.12
CA GLY A 55 14.98 11.34 6.90
C GLY A 55 15.06 10.55 5.60
N ASN A 56 14.97 9.21 5.65
CA ASN A 56 15.02 8.39 4.45
C ASN A 56 13.69 8.46 3.67
N LEU A 57 13.69 9.17 2.55
CA LEU A 57 12.50 9.38 1.71
C LEU A 57 12.01 8.08 1.05
N GLU A 58 12.91 7.18 0.67
CA GLU A 58 12.55 5.91 0.06
C GLU A 58 11.83 4.99 1.07
N ALA A 59 12.31 4.97 2.32
CA ALA A 59 11.61 4.29 3.40
C ALA A 59 10.20 4.86 3.63
N LEU A 60 10.01 6.18 3.48
CA LEU A 60 8.70 6.81 3.62
C LEU A 60 7.73 6.34 2.54
N LYS A 61 8.18 6.27 1.29
CA LYS A 61 7.37 5.77 0.17
C LYS A 61 6.91 4.33 0.41
N ARG A 62 7.83 3.48 0.84
CA ARG A 62 7.53 2.07 1.15
C ARG A 62 6.63 1.91 2.37
N ALA A 63 6.84 2.67 3.43
CA ALA A 63 5.95 2.68 4.59
C ALA A 63 4.52 3.12 4.21
N LEU A 64 4.38 4.17 3.41
CA LEU A 64 3.07 4.63 2.90
C LEU A 64 2.40 3.57 2.03
N PHE A 65 3.17 2.90 1.17
CA PHE A 65 2.66 1.79 0.37
C PHE A 65 2.12 0.66 1.26
N LEU A 66 2.88 0.18 2.25
CA LEU A 66 2.43 -0.90 3.13
C LEU A 66 1.17 -0.51 3.92
N LEU A 67 1.08 0.74 4.39
CA LEU A 67 -0.12 1.27 5.05
C LEU A 67 -1.34 1.22 4.14
N TRP A 68 -1.19 1.68 2.90
CA TRP A 68 -2.27 1.68 1.94
C TRP A 68 -2.64 0.24 1.54
N TYR A 69 -1.64 -0.61 1.33
CA TYR A 69 -1.83 -1.99 0.87
C TYR A 69 -2.54 -2.87 1.90
N GLU A 70 -2.22 -2.72 3.19
CA GLU A 70 -2.99 -3.31 4.30
C GLU A 70 -4.49 -2.93 4.22
N CYS A 71 -4.78 -1.71 3.78
CA CYS A 71 -6.14 -1.18 3.74
C CYS A 71 -6.88 -1.57 2.46
N SER A 72 -6.18 -1.71 1.33
CA SER A 72 -6.78 -1.97 0.03
C SER A 72 -7.00 -3.46 -0.24
N GLU A 73 -6.18 -4.33 0.35
CA GLU A 73 -6.21 -5.77 0.13
C GLU A 73 -6.59 -6.54 1.40
N PRO A 74 -7.30 -7.69 1.30
CA PRO A 74 -7.49 -8.60 2.43
C PRO A 74 -6.15 -9.03 3.04
N ASN A 75 -6.09 -9.10 4.37
CA ASN A 75 -4.87 -9.36 5.13
C ASN A 75 -4.19 -10.68 4.71
N GLU A 76 -4.98 -11.72 4.49
CA GLU A 76 -4.55 -13.04 4.07
C GLU A 76 -4.01 -13.09 2.63
N LEU A 77 -4.31 -12.07 1.82
CA LEU A 77 -3.76 -11.93 0.45
C LEU A 77 -2.50 -11.08 0.43
N SER A 78 -2.49 -9.98 1.19
CA SER A 78 -1.34 -9.07 1.27
C SER A 78 -0.21 -9.58 2.17
N GLY A 79 -0.56 -10.42 3.15
CA GLY A 79 0.32 -10.81 4.25
C GLY A 79 0.47 -9.73 5.32
N ILE A 80 -0.23 -8.59 5.21
CA ILE A 80 -0.09 -7.46 6.13
C ILE A 80 -1.35 -7.37 6.99
N LYS A 81 -1.18 -7.31 8.31
CA LYS A 81 -2.30 -7.23 9.26
C LYS A 81 -1.91 -6.41 10.48
N GLU A 82 -2.75 -5.44 10.81
CA GLU A 82 -2.70 -4.65 12.05
C GLU A 82 -1.35 -3.99 12.26
N LEU A 83 -0.95 -3.15 11.31
CA LEU A 83 0.21 -2.28 11.49
C LEU A 83 0.06 -1.40 12.74
N ASP A 84 1.17 -1.16 13.42
CA ASP A 84 1.17 -0.40 14.67
C ASP A 84 0.58 1.00 14.46
N ARG A 85 -0.58 1.25 15.09
CA ARG A 85 -1.37 2.47 14.88
C ARG A 85 -0.59 3.74 15.19
N GLN A 86 0.34 3.72 16.13
CA GLN A 86 1.12 4.91 16.47
C GLN A 86 2.15 5.20 15.38
N LEU A 87 2.81 4.16 14.86
CA LEU A 87 3.75 4.28 13.75
C LEU A 87 3.06 4.69 12.45
N VAL A 88 1.85 4.17 12.22
CA VAL A 88 0.99 4.60 11.11
C VAL A 88 0.70 6.10 11.18
N LYS A 89 0.26 6.60 12.33
CA LYS A 89 0.01 8.04 12.52
C LYS A 89 1.26 8.88 12.32
N GLU A 90 2.41 8.36 12.73
CA GLU A 90 3.71 9.03 12.55
C GLU A 90 4.07 9.17 11.06
N VAL A 91 3.97 8.08 10.29
CA VAL A 91 4.19 8.10 8.83
C VAL A 91 3.27 9.11 8.16
N LEU A 92 1.97 9.05 8.44
CA LEU A 92 0.98 9.97 7.89
C LEU A 92 1.25 11.43 8.29
N GLY A 93 1.65 11.67 9.54
CA GLY A 93 2.01 13.00 10.04
C GLY A 93 3.21 13.59 9.31
N ILE A 94 4.27 12.81 9.15
CA ILE A 94 5.47 13.22 8.41
C ILE A 94 5.11 13.57 6.96
N THR A 95 4.32 12.72 6.29
CA THR A 95 3.88 13.00 4.91
C THR A 95 3.01 14.25 4.83
N ASN A 96 2.04 14.41 5.73
CA ASN A 96 1.20 15.60 5.80
C ASN A 96 2.02 16.88 5.99
N ASP A 97 3.03 16.86 6.85
CA ASP A 97 3.93 17.99 7.06
C ASP A 97 4.81 18.29 5.84
N MET A 98 5.19 17.27 5.07
CA MET A 98 5.88 17.47 3.78
C MET A 98 4.97 18.14 2.75
N VAL A 99 3.71 17.69 2.65
CA VAL A 99 2.71 18.32 1.76
C VAL A 99 2.49 19.78 2.16
N LYS A 100 2.26 20.04 3.45
CA LYS A 100 2.04 21.38 4.00
C LYS A 100 3.19 22.35 3.70
N ARG A 101 4.42 21.85 3.73
CA ARG A 101 5.64 22.64 3.41
C ARG A 101 5.93 22.74 1.91
N GLY A 102 5.18 22.03 1.06
CA GLY A 102 5.40 22.00 -0.39
C GLY A 102 6.66 21.24 -0.82
N VAL A 103 7.22 20.38 0.04
CA VAL A 103 8.49 19.65 -0.19
C VAL A 103 8.30 18.17 -0.53
N ILE A 104 7.06 17.75 -0.80
CA ILE A 104 6.75 16.39 -1.23
C ILE A 104 7.33 16.10 -2.63
N ASP A 105 7.97 14.93 -2.78
CA ASP A 105 8.65 14.57 -4.01
C ASP A 105 7.67 14.17 -5.12
N ILE A 106 8.18 14.14 -6.36
CA ILE A 106 7.36 13.89 -7.54
C ILE A 106 6.70 12.50 -7.52
N GLU A 107 7.38 11.50 -6.96
CA GLU A 107 6.84 10.15 -6.91
C GLU A 107 5.70 10.05 -5.91
N LEU A 108 5.82 10.63 -4.70
CA LEU A 108 4.71 10.65 -3.76
C LEU A 108 3.51 11.48 -4.26
N LYS A 109 3.75 12.60 -4.98
CA LYS A 109 2.68 13.35 -5.66
C LYS A 109 1.92 12.51 -6.68
N TRP A 110 2.59 11.53 -7.26
CA TRP A 110 2.03 10.60 -8.24
C TRP A 110 1.29 9.42 -7.58
N MET A 111 1.88 8.81 -6.55
CA MET A 111 1.33 7.62 -5.88
C MET A 111 0.11 7.93 -5.01
N ILE A 112 0.12 9.04 -4.26
CA ILE A 112 -0.92 9.33 -3.25
C ILE A 112 -2.32 9.49 -3.87
N PRO A 113 -2.51 10.20 -4.99
CA PRO A 113 -3.81 10.24 -5.66
C PRO A 113 -4.31 8.86 -6.12
N PHE A 114 -3.41 8.00 -6.59
CA PHE A 114 -3.76 6.63 -6.97
C PHE A 114 -4.21 5.82 -5.77
N TYR A 115 -3.53 5.93 -4.63
CA TYR A 115 -3.93 5.25 -3.40
C TYR A 115 -5.34 5.63 -2.96
N TYR A 116 -5.68 6.92 -3.05
CA TYR A 116 -7.03 7.39 -2.79
C TYR A 116 -8.04 6.93 -3.84
N HIS A 117 -7.64 6.83 -5.10
CA HIS A 117 -8.51 6.32 -6.16
C HIS A 117 -8.94 4.86 -5.90
N ILE A 118 -8.02 4.02 -5.44
CA ILE A 118 -8.29 2.61 -5.15
C ILE A 118 -9.03 2.41 -3.80
N ALA A 119 -8.64 3.16 -2.77
CA ALA A 119 -9.18 3.02 -1.43
C ALA A 119 -9.48 4.40 -0.82
N ASP A 120 -10.53 5.07 -1.29
CA ASP A 120 -10.88 6.45 -0.88
C ASP A 120 -11.13 6.63 0.63
N PHE A 121 -11.38 5.54 1.35
CA PHE A 121 -11.56 5.48 2.79
C PHE A 121 -10.25 5.33 3.60
N TYR A 122 -9.09 5.10 2.97
CA TYR A 122 -7.85 4.73 3.67
C TYR A 122 -7.34 5.81 4.64
N LEU A 123 -7.56 7.09 4.31
CA LEU A 123 -7.22 8.24 5.16
C LEU A 123 -8.36 8.69 6.07
N ASP A 124 -9.61 8.36 5.73
CA ASP A 124 -10.78 8.86 6.46
C ASP A 124 -10.87 8.25 7.88
N ARG A 125 -10.19 7.13 8.13
CA ARG A 125 -10.00 6.52 9.45
C ARG A 125 -9.07 7.28 10.41
N PHE A 126 -8.47 8.38 9.97
CA PHE A 126 -7.57 9.21 10.77
C PHE A 126 -7.94 10.69 10.75
N ASP A 127 -7.88 11.33 11.91
CA ASP A 127 -8.05 12.78 12.06
C ASP A 127 -6.71 13.52 11.91
N GLY A 128 -6.76 14.79 11.48
CA GLY A 128 -5.62 15.72 11.54
C GLY A 128 -4.67 15.73 10.33
N PHE A 129 -4.98 15.00 9.26
CA PHE A 129 -4.15 14.91 8.04
C PHE A 129 -4.79 15.61 6.83
N ASP A 130 -5.29 16.83 7.04
CA ASP A 130 -6.13 17.53 6.06
C ASP A 130 -5.41 17.85 4.75
N GLU A 131 -4.13 18.24 4.79
CA GLU A 131 -3.36 18.56 3.59
C GLU A 131 -3.06 17.30 2.78
N LEU A 132 -2.72 16.20 3.45
CA LEU A 132 -2.56 14.90 2.80
C LEU A 132 -3.88 14.41 2.18
N LYS A 133 -5.00 14.53 2.91
CA LYS A 133 -6.33 14.20 2.37
C LYS A 133 -6.67 15.06 1.16
N LYS A 134 -6.36 16.35 1.19
CA LYS A 134 -6.59 17.28 0.08
C LYS A 134 -5.82 16.86 -1.17
N ILE A 135 -4.50 16.72 -1.08
CA ILE A 135 -3.68 16.37 -2.26
C ILE A 135 -4.03 14.98 -2.81
N SER A 136 -4.45 14.04 -1.95
CA SER A 136 -4.90 12.70 -2.39
C SER A 136 -6.16 12.72 -3.24
N LYS A 137 -6.98 13.77 -3.14
CA LYS A 137 -8.21 13.93 -3.95
C LYS A 137 -7.94 14.65 -5.27
N GLU A 138 -6.80 15.32 -5.40
CA GLU A 138 -6.40 16.05 -6.59
C GLU A 138 -5.74 15.08 -7.59
N ASN A 139 -5.88 15.35 -8.89
CA ASN A 139 -5.15 14.63 -9.95
C ASN A 139 -5.24 13.09 -9.90
N LYS A 140 -6.41 12.52 -9.59
CA LYS A 140 -6.61 11.07 -9.42
C LYS A 140 -6.18 10.20 -10.61
N ASN A 141 -6.15 10.77 -11.82
CA ASN A 141 -5.78 10.07 -13.05
C ASN A 141 -4.31 10.30 -13.45
N LEU A 142 -3.51 10.99 -12.62
CA LEU A 142 -2.10 11.29 -12.92
C LEU A 142 -1.27 10.02 -13.14
N TYR A 143 -1.69 8.92 -12.52
CA TYR A 143 -1.04 7.61 -12.68
C TYR A 143 -1.06 7.07 -14.12
N GLU A 144 -2.06 7.46 -14.91
CA GLU A 144 -2.24 7.02 -16.30
C GLU A 144 -1.33 7.76 -17.28
N THR A 145 -0.98 9.02 -16.98
CA THR A 145 -0.35 9.92 -17.94
C THR A 145 1.10 10.26 -17.61
N GLU A 146 1.51 10.16 -16.35
CA GLU A 146 2.80 10.70 -15.88
C GLU A 146 3.57 9.73 -14.99
N CYS A 147 3.58 8.43 -15.33
CA CYS A 147 4.38 7.47 -14.59
C CYS A 147 5.84 7.96 -14.46
N PRO A 148 6.38 8.15 -13.24
CA PRO A 148 7.73 8.63 -13.05
C PRO A 148 8.72 7.72 -13.75
N LYS A 149 9.74 8.30 -14.41
CA LYS A 149 10.82 7.54 -15.06
C LYS A 149 11.73 6.77 -14.07
N SER A 150 11.40 6.75 -12.78
CA SER A 150 12.16 6.02 -11.77
C SER A 150 11.99 4.53 -11.96
N SER A 151 13.09 3.78 -11.85
CA SER A 151 13.05 2.32 -11.79
C SER A 151 12.33 1.87 -10.51
N PHE A 152 11.46 0.89 -10.64
CA PHE A 152 10.82 0.21 -9.51
C PHE A 152 11.59 -1.05 -9.07
N GLU A 153 12.69 -1.37 -9.75
CA GLU A 153 13.55 -2.52 -9.44
C GLU A 153 14.15 -2.42 -8.03
N ASN A 154 14.21 -3.56 -7.34
CA ASN A 154 14.77 -3.70 -5.99
C ASN A 154 14.06 -2.81 -4.95
N ARG A 155 12.76 -2.56 -5.13
CA ARG A 155 11.93 -1.79 -4.19
C ARG A 155 10.96 -2.62 -3.39
N GLY A 156 11.25 -3.90 -3.21
CA GLY A 156 10.43 -4.82 -2.44
C GLY A 156 9.03 -4.92 -3.03
N GLN A 157 8.03 -5.01 -2.17
CA GLN A 157 6.63 -5.16 -2.55
C GLN A 157 6.07 -3.92 -3.26
N LEU A 158 6.55 -2.72 -2.91
CA LEU A 158 6.20 -1.49 -3.64
C LEU A 158 6.65 -1.59 -5.10
N GLY A 159 7.87 -2.08 -5.32
CA GLY A 159 8.42 -2.25 -6.66
C GLY A 159 7.61 -3.23 -7.50
N GLU A 160 7.44 -4.45 -6.97
CA GLU A 160 6.67 -5.54 -7.60
C GLU A 160 5.24 -5.10 -7.95
N TYR A 161 4.57 -4.39 -7.03
CA TYR A 161 3.21 -3.88 -7.26
C TYR A 161 3.17 -2.90 -8.44
N TRP A 162 4.05 -1.89 -8.43
CA TRP A 162 4.02 -0.86 -9.47
C TRP A 162 4.52 -1.35 -10.82
N ASP A 163 5.48 -2.28 -10.86
CA ASP A 163 5.88 -2.97 -12.08
C ASP A 163 4.70 -3.74 -12.69
N GLY A 164 3.93 -4.45 -11.86
CA GLY A 164 2.70 -5.14 -12.28
C GLY A 164 1.65 -4.17 -12.86
N ILE A 165 1.42 -3.03 -12.20
CA ILE A 165 0.50 -2.00 -12.69
C ILE A 165 0.98 -1.41 -14.02
N GLN A 166 2.27 -1.11 -14.18
CA GLN A 166 2.80 -0.55 -15.44
C GLN A 166 2.71 -1.52 -16.62
N ILE A 167 2.97 -2.81 -16.40
CA ILE A 167 2.79 -3.84 -17.42
C ILE A 167 1.32 -3.86 -17.87
N ASN A 168 0.39 -3.76 -16.92
CA ASN A 168 -1.04 -3.71 -17.20
C ASN A 168 -1.44 -2.42 -17.93
N ILE A 169 -0.97 -1.24 -17.52
CA ILE A 169 -1.26 0.02 -18.22
C ILE A 169 -0.75 0.00 -19.68
N LYS A 170 0.40 -0.62 -19.96
CA LYS A 170 0.92 -0.77 -21.33
C LYS A 170 0.08 -1.74 -22.18
N THR A 171 -0.66 -2.63 -21.55
CA THR A 171 -1.51 -3.64 -22.24
C THR A 171 -2.98 -3.23 -22.29
N TRP A 172 -3.41 -2.33 -21.40
CA TRP A 172 -4.72 -1.72 -21.42
C TRP A 172 -4.72 -0.66 -22.51
N GLY A 173 -5.54 -0.86 -23.54
CA GLY A 173 -5.72 0.11 -24.61
C GLY A 173 -6.30 1.44 -24.09
N PRO A 174 -6.72 2.35 -24.99
CA PRO A 174 -7.27 3.67 -24.62
C PRO A 174 -8.53 3.65 -23.73
N GLU A 175 -9.05 2.47 -23.39
CA GLU A 175 -10.27 2.29 -22.56
C GLU A 175 -9.98 2.16 -21.05
N GLY A 176 -8.71 2.13 -20.63
CA GLY A 176 -8.34 2.10 -19.21
C GLY A 176 -8.52 0.73 -18.54
N PRO A 177 -8.51 0.68 -17.18
CA PRO A 177 -8.73 -0.57 -16.44
C PRO A 177 -10.02 -1.26 -16.82
N PRO A 178 -10.07 -2.61 -16.88
CA PRO A 178 -11.34 -3.29 -16.92
C PRO A 178 -12.14 -2.89 -15.67
N PRO A 179 -13.46 -2.59 -15.80
CA PRO A 179 -14.29 -2.32 -14.64
C PRO A 179 -14.23 -3.52 -13.68
N PRO A 180 -14.33 -3.28 -12.36
CA PRO A 180 -14.43 -4.38 -11.41
C PRO A 180 -15.59 -5.30 -11.81
N PRO A 181 -15.47 -6.62 -11.57
CA PRO A 181 -16.44 -7.60 -12.07
C PRO A 181 -17.87 -7.24 -11.63
N PRO A 182 -18.90 -7.57 -12.45
CA PRO A 182 -20.29 -7.22 -12.16
C PRO A 182 -20.72 -7.71 -10.77
N GLY A 183 -21.01 -6.76 -9.86
CA GLY A 183 -21.36 -7.04 -8.46
C GLY A 183 -20.50 -6.29 -7.44
N TRP A 184 -19.34 -5.76 -7.84
CA TRP A 184 -18.49 -4.95 -6.98
C TRP A 184 -18.83 -3.46 -7.12
N THR A 185 -19.76 -2.98 -6.29
CA THR A 185 -19.97 -1.55 -6.06
C THR A 185 -19.84 -1.23 -4.58
N SER A 186 -19.26 -0.07 -4.28
CA SER A 186 -18.84 0.46 -2.97
C SER A 186 -19.94 0.60 -1.91
N ARG A 187 -21.15 0.11 -2.16
CA ARG A 187 -22.30 0.14 -1.24
C ARG A 187 -22.80 -1.24 -0.81
N LYS A 188 -22.40 -2.33 -1.50
CA LYS A 188 -22.76 -3.71 -1.11
C LYS A 188 -21.78 -4.38 -0.15
N ARG A 189 -20.66 -3.72 0.20
CA ARG A 189 -19.61 -4.23 1.10
C ARG A 189 -20.04 -4.31 2.58
N LEU A 190 -21.16 -3.69 2.97
CA LEU A 190 -21.64 -3.68 4.36
C LEU A 190 -22.94 -4.47 4.60
N GLU A 191 -23.67 -4.84 3.55
CA GLU A 191 -24.94 -5.60 3.70
C GLU A 191 -24.75 -7.11 3.48
N ASP A 192 -23.74 -7.53 2.69
CA ASP A 192 -23.47 -8.95 2.44
C ASP A 192 -22.59 -9.62 3.54
N LEU A 193 -22.18 -8.87 4.57
CA LEU A 193 -21.51 -9.41 5.78
C LEU A 193 -22.46 -9.67 6.97
N GLY A 194 -23.78 -9.72 6.70
CA GLY A 194 -24.74 -10.43 7.54
C GLY A 194 -24.75 -10.04 9.01
N THR A 195 -25.57 -9.05 9.36
CA THR A 195 -26.14 -8.97 10.71
C THR A 195 -27.13 -10.12 10.87
N GLN A 196 -26.73 -11.15 11.61
CA GLN A 196 -27.53 -11.84 12.64
C GLN A 196 -26.59 -12.50 13.64
#